data_AF-A0A0F2I381-F1
#
_entry.id   AF-A0A0F2I381-F1
#
_cell.length_a   1.000
_cell.length_b   1.000
_cell.length_c   1.000
_cell.angle_alpha   90.00
_cell.angle_beta   90.00
_cell.angle_gamma   90.00
#
_symmetry.space_group_name_H-M   'P 1'
#
loop_
_entity.id
_entity.type
_entity.pdbx_description
1 polymer ?
#
loop_
_entity_poly.entity_id
_entity_poly.type
_entity_poly.pdbx_seq_one_letter_code
_entity_poly.pdbx_strand_id
1 'polypeptide(L)'
;LTEYKAMNGFRAIVEILNGFAELAIDALSPFVDALSSNPTEPGLSDFFSGLLSLQGETKNNAVAALIHQAKQIDLPLFALLVELEKQYPNDIGLFAPLMLNVITLQPGEAMFLQPEPPHASFQGT
;
A
#
# COMPACT_ATOMS: atom_id res chain seq x y z
N LEU A 1 3.52 21.28 -16.43
CA LEU A 1 3.63 20.27 -15.35
C LEU A 1 2.65 19.16 -15.72
N THR A 2 3.11 17.91 -15.83
CA THR A 2 2.27 16.75 -16.16
C THR A 2 1.51 16.28 -14.91
N GLU A 3 0.45 15.49 -15.09
CA GLU A 3 -0.21 14.82 -13.97
C GLU A 3 0.79 14.00 -13.15
N TYR A 4 0.66 14.02 -11.82
CA TYR A 4 1.50 13.23 -10.92
C TYR A 4 0.62 12.40 -9.98
N LYS A 5 0.92 11.10 -9.87
CA LYS A 5 0.26 10.22 -8.91
C LYS A 5 1.05 10.22 -7.61
N ALA A 6 0.35 10.50 -6.52
CA ALA A 6 0.88 10.42 -5.17
C ALA A 6 0.11 9.36 -4.37
N MET A 7 0.71 8.89 -3.28
CA MET A 7 0.06 8.02 -2.31
C MET A 7 0.01 8.71 -0.97
N ASN A 8 -1.16 8.78 -0.33
CA ASN A 8 -1.31 9.45 0.95
C ASN A 8 -2.37 8.80 1.85
N GLY A 9 -1.99 8.55 3.10
CA GLY A 9 -2.85 7.90 4.09
C GLY A 9 -3.18 6.45 3.73
N PHE A 10 -3.42 5.64 4.76
CA PHE A 10 -3.91 4.28 4.55
C PHE A 10 -5.36 4.28 4.07
N ARG A 11 -5.71 3.27 3.27
CA ARG A 11 -7.09 2.91 2.96
C ARG A 11 -7.77 2.35 4.21
N ALA A 12 -9.09 2.20 4.18
CA ALA A 12 -9.78 1.51 5.27
C ALA A 12 -9.29 0.05 5.35
N ILE A 13 -9.07 -0.48 6.56
CA ILE A 13 -8.54 -1.84 6.76
C ILE A 13 -9.34 -2.89 5.98
N VAL A 14 -10.66 -2.75 5.91
CA VAL A 14 -11.53 -3.65 5.12
C VAL A 14 -11.22 -3.61 3.62
N GLU A 15 -10.89 -2.45 3.06
CA GLU A 15 -10.51 -2.32 1.65
C GLU A 15 -9.14 -2.95 1.39
N ILE A 16 -8.21 -2.78 2.33
CA ILE A 16 -6.90 -3.43 2.29
C ILE A 16 -7.09 -4.95 2.28
N LEU A 17 -7.82 -5.49 3.26
CA LEU A 17 -8.08 -6.93 3.35
C LEU A 17 -8.75 -7.49 2.10
N ASN A 18 -9.74 -6.79 1.54
CA ASN A 18 -10.39 -7.20 0.29
C ASN A 18 -9.41 -7.24 -0.89
N GLY A 19 -8.56 -6.21 -1.04
CA GLY A 19 -7.56 -6.16 -2.10
C GLY A 19 -6.54 -7.29 -2.02
N PHE A 20 -6.08 -7.63 -0.81
CA PHE A 20 -5.15 -8.76 -0.62
C PHE A 20 -5.83 -10.12 -0.74
N ALA A 21 -7.11 -10.24 -0.36
CA ALA A 21 -7.89 -11.46 -0.55
C ALA A 21 -8.14 -11.76 -2.04
N GLU A 22 -8.41 -10.72 -2.85
CA GLU A 22 -8.59 -10.86 -4.30
C GLU A 22 -7.31 -11.33 -5.01
N LEU A 23 -6.14 -10.98 -4.48
CA LEU A 23 -4.86 -11.44 -4.99
C LEU A 23 -4.58 -12.92 -4.69
N ALA A 24 -5.12 -13.46 -3.59
CA ALA A 24 -4.94 -14.84 -3.15
C ALA A 24 -3.47 -15.32 -3.18
N ILE A 25 -2.53 -14.49 -2.70
CA ILE A 25 -1.10 -14.82 -2.65
C ILE A 25 -0.82 -15.57 -1.34
N ASP A 26 -0.55 -16.87 -1.44
CA ASP A 26 -0.36 -17.76 -0.27
C ASP A 26 0.68 -17.23 0.73
N ALA A 27 1.79 -16.69 0.24
CA ALA A 27 2.88 -16.14 1.07
C ALA A 27 2.43 -14.96 1.95
N LEU A 28 1.29 -14.32 1.62
CA LEU A 28 0.76 -13.17 2.34
C LEU A 28 -0.36 -13.55 3.33
N SER A 29 -0.90 -14.76 3.24
CA SER A 29 -2.02 -15.22 4.08
C SER A 29 -1.77 -15.00 5.58
N PRO A 30 -0.57 -15.30 6.15
CA PRO A 30 -0.33 -15.07 7.57
C PRO A 30 -0.47 -13.60 7.99
N PHE A 31 -0.10 -12.65 7.11
CA PHE A 31 -0.25 -11.23 7.38
C PHE A 31 -1.72 -10.80 7.28
N VAL A 32 -2.43 -11.27 6.25
CA VAL A 32 -3.85 -10.98 6.04
C VAL A 32 -4.69 -11.51 7.20
N ASP A 33 -4.43 -12.74 7.66
CA ASP A 33 -5.12 -13.38 8.78
C ASP A 33 -4.87 -12.64 10.09
N ALA A 34 -3.63 -12.19 10.33
CA ALA A 34 -3.27 -11.42 11.51
C ALA A 34 -4.00 -10.06 11.54
N LEU A 35 -4.02 -9.33 10.42
CA LEU A 35 -4.75 -8.06 10.31
C LEU A 35 -6.26 -8.26 10.41
N SER A 36 -6.80 -9.32 9.81
CA SER A 36 -8.22 -9.65 9.90
C SER A 36 -8.65 -10.01 11.33
N SER A 37 -7.76 -10.62 12.12
CA SER A 37 -8.02 -10.98 13.52
C SER A 37 -7.90 -9.78 14.47
N ASN A 38 -7.14 -8.76 14.08
CA ASN A 38 -6.93 -7.52 14.83
C ASN A 38 -6.97 -6.28 13.91
N PRO A 39 -8.16 -5.88 13.41
CA PRO A 39 -8.30 -4.79 12.45
C PRO A 39 -8.25 -3.43 13.15
N THR A 40 -7.10 -3.14 13.76
CA THR A 40 -6.81 -1.90 14.50
C THR A 40 -5.59 -1.20 13.90
N GLU A 41 -5.35 0.07 14.27
CA GLU A 41 -4.17 0.82 13.80
C GLU A 41 -2.84 0.11 14.14
N PRO A 42 -2.63 -0.45 15.35
CA PRO A 42 -1.44 -1.26 15.61
C PRO A 42 -1.35 -2.49 14.72
N GLY A 43 -2.46 -3.20 14.49
CA GLY A 43 -2.49 -4.36 13.59
C GLY A 43 -2.15 -4.00 12.15
N LEU A 44 -2.59 -2.84 11.66
CA LEU A 44 -2.23 -2.32 10.36
C LEU A 44 -0.74 -1.94 10.27
N SER A 45 -0.20 -1.35 11.33
CA SER A 45 1.24 -1.05 11.43
C SER A 45 2.07 -2.33 11.36
N ASP A 46 1.71 -3.36 12.12
CA ASP A 46 2.39 -4.66 12.12
C ASP A 46 2.30 -5.34 10.75
N PHE A 47 1.12 -5.31 10.12
CA PHE A 47 0.90 -5.79 8.75
C PHE A 47 1.83 -5.10 7.76
N PHE A 48 1.85 -3.76 7.77
CA PHE A 48 2.64 -2.95 6.84
C PHE A 48 4.15 -3.19 7.02
N SER A 49 4.63 -3.14 8.27
CA SER A 49 6.05 -3.40 8.57
C SER A 49 6.45 -4.84 8.26
N GLY A 50 5.59 -5.82 8.56
CA GLY A 50 5.82 -7.22 8.25
C GLY A 50 5.95 -7.47 6.75
N LEU A 51 5.06 -6.89 5.96
CA LEU A 51 5.10 -6.98 4.50
C LEU A 51 6.38 -6.36 3.92
N LEU A 52 6.74 -5.15 4.35
CA LEU A 52 7.96 -4.46 3.89
C LEU A 52 9.26 -5.16 4.34
N SER A 53 9.18 -6.00 5.38
CA SER A 53 10.32 -6.77 5.88
C SER A 53 10.55 -8.08 5.12
N LEU A 54 9.68 -8.44 4.16
CA LEU A 54 9.88 -9.61 3.31
C LEU A 54 11.16 -9.49 2.49
N GLN A 55 11.95 -10.57 2.47
CA GLN A 55 13.23 -10.63 1.76
C GLN A 55 13.40 -11.95 1.02
N GLY A 56 14.45 -12.02 0.20
CA GLY A 56 14.85 -13.24 -0.50
C GLY A 56 13.77 -13.79 -1.42
N GLU A 57 13.66 -15.11 -1.44
CA GLU A 57 12.75 -15.84 -2.33
C GLU A 57 11.27 -15.56 -2.02
N THR A 58 10.90 -15.44 -0.74
CA THR A 58 9.52 -15.12 -0.33
C THR A 58 9.06 -13.78 -0.90
N LYS A 59 9.91 -12.75 -0.81
CA LYS A 59 9.63 -11.43 -1.41
C LYS A 59 9.48 -11.53 -2.92
N ASN A 60 10.43 -12.20 -3.59
CA ASN A 60 10.43 -12.32 -5.05
C ASN A 60 9.17 -13.05 -5.54
N ASN A 61 8.79 -14.13 -4.88
CA ASN A 61 7.60 -14.91 -5.23
C ASN A 61 6.31 -14.11 -4.99
N ALA A 62 6.22 -13.36 -3.89
CA ALA A 62 5.07 -12.52 -3.60
C ALA A 62 4.90 -11.39 -4.64
N VAL A 63 5.99 -10.70 -5.00
CA VAL A 63 5.96 -9.64 -6.03
C VAL A 63 5.66 -10.21 -7.41
N ALA A 64 6.23 -11.37 -7.76
CA ALA A 64 5.92 -12.04 -9.02
C ALA A 64 4.44 -12.43 -9.11
N ALA A 65 3.87 -12.98 -8.03
CA ALA A 65 2.45 -13.33 -7.95
C ALA A 65 1.55 -12.09 -8.05
N LEU A 66 1.90 -10.99 -7.37
CA LEU A 66 1.20 -9.70 -7.46
C LEU A 66 1.09 -9.24 -8.91
N ILE A 67 2.21 -9.22 -9.63
CA ILE A 67 2.26 -8.70 -11.00
C ILE A 67 1.61 -9.66 -11.99
N HIS A 68 1.72 -10.97 -11.76
CA HIS A 68 0.98 -11.96 -12.52
C HIS A 68 -0.53 -11.73 -12.41
N GLN A 69 -1.05 -11.58 -11.19
CA GLN A 69 -2.47 -11.36 -10.94
C GLN A 69 -2.95 -10.00 -11.44
N ALA A 70 -2.14 -8.95 -11.25
CA ALA A 70 -2.47 -7.61 -11.70
C ALA A 70 -2.65 -7.51 -13.22
N LYS A 71 -1.94 -8.32 -14.01
CA LYS A 71 -2.11 -8.38 -15.48
C LYS A 71 -3.44 -9.00 -15.91
N GLN A 72 -4.14 -9.70 -15.02
CA GLN A 72 -5.43 -10.36 -15.32
C GLN A 72 -6.63 -9.53 -14.90
N ILE A 73 -6.44 -8.49 -14.07
CA ILE A 73 -7.53 -7.69 -13.49
C ILE A 73 -7.63 -6.35 -14.24
N ASP A 74 -8.76 -6.12 -14.91
CA ASP A 74 -9.02 -4.89 -15.66
C ASP A 74 -9.59 -3.78 -14.75
N LEU A 75 -8.76 -3.32 -13.82
CA LEU A 75 -9.07 -2.21 -12.92
C LEU A 75 -7.91 -1.20 -12.88
N PRO A 76 -8.19 0.11 -12.74
CA PRO A 76 -7.16 1.16 -12.80
C PRO A 76 -6.00 0.98 -11.81
N LEU A 77 -6.27 0.43 -10.63
CA LEU A 77 -5.26 0.17 -9.61
C LEU A 77 -4.23 -0.88 -10.09
N PHE A 78 -4.71 -1.97 -10.68
CA PHE A 78 -3.83 -3.07 -11.14
C PHE A 78 -3.07 -2.69 -12.42
N ALA A 79 -3.68 -1.90 -13.31
CA ALA A 79 -2.96 -1.28 -14.41
C ALA A 79 -1.79 -0.40 -13.92
N LEU A 80 -2.00 0.38 -12.85
CA LEU A 80 -0.93 1.16 -12.22
C LEU A 80 0.17 0.26 -11.63
N LEU A 81 -0.16 -0.87 -11.01
CA LEU A 81 0.84 -1.82 -10.50
C LEU A 81 1.75 -2.35 -11.62
N VAL A 82 1.17 -2.72 -12.77
CA VAL A 82 1.91 -3.18 -13.94
C VAL A 82 2.77 -2.05 -14.55
N GLU A 83 2.34 -0.80 -14.44
CA GLU A 83 3.15 0.35 -14.86
C GLU A 83 4.33 0.61 -13.90
N LEU A 84 4.09 0.56 -12.59
CA LEU A 84 5.12 0.78 -11.56
C LEU A 84 6.19 -0.31 -11.59
N GLU A 85 5.83 -1.56 -11.89
CA GLU A 85 6.81 -2.66 -11.99
C GLU A 85 7.88 -2.43 -13.06
N LYS A 86 7.55 -1.69 -14.14
CA LYS A 86 8.54 -1.32 -15.17
C LYS A 86 9.60 -0.36 -14.63
N GLN A 87 9.24 0.47 -13.65
CA GLN A 87 10.12 1.47 -13.04
C GLN A 87 10.86 0.91 -11.81
N TYR A 88 10.18 0.06 -11.04
CA TYR A 88 10.64 -0.51 -9.79
C TYR A 88 10.51 -2.05 -9.82
N PRO A 89 11.28 -2.74 -10.69
CA PRO A 89 11.14 -4.18 -10.87
C PRO A 89 11.50 -4.92 -9.58
N ASN A 90 10.66 -5.88 -9.21
CA ASN A 90 10.84 -6.74 -8.03
C ASN A 90 10.91 -5.96 -6.69
N ASP A 91 10.32 -4.76 -6.63
CA ASP A 91 10.28 -3.95 -5.40
C ASP A 91 9.07 -4.33 -4.52
N ILE A 92 9.28 -4.42 -3.19
CA ILE A 92 8.21 -4.75 -2.24
C ILE A 92 7.19 -3.61 -2.07
N GLY A 93 7.61 -2.38 -2.35
CA GLY A 93 6.76 -1.19 -2.38
C GLY A 93 5.69 -1.23 -3.47
N LEU A 94 5.74 -2.18 -4.41
CA LEU A 94 4.66 -2.42 -5.36
C LEU A 94 3.33 -2.81 -4.68
N PHE A 95 3.34 -3.27 -3.42
CA PHE A 95 2.11 -3.48 -2.67
C PHE A 95 1.50 -2.18 -2.09
N ALA A 96 2.26 -1.07 -2.05
CA ALA A 96 1.81 0.17 -1.42
C ALA A 96 0.47 0.72 -1.97
N PRO A 97 0.18 0.67 -3.29
CA PRO A 97 -1.10 1.15 -3.82
C PRO A 97 -2.34 0.38 -3.31
N LEU A 98 -2.17 -0.85 -2.81
CA LEU A 98 -3.23 -1.65 -2.18
C LEU A 98 -3.49 -1.26 -0.72
N MET A 99 -2.52 -0.59 -0.09
CA MET A 99 -2.59 -0.17 1.32
C MET A 99 -2.85 1.33 1.47
N LEU A 100 -2.40 2.14 0.51
CA LEU A 100 -2.47 3.60 0.54
C LEU A 100 -3.46 4.14 -0.50
N ASN A 101 -4.07 5.29 -0.21
CA ASN A 101 -4.92 5.96 -1.18
C ASN A 101 -4.06 6.52 -2.31
N VAL A 102 -4.38 6.14 -3.56
CA VAL A 102 -3.73 6.68 -4.76
C VAL A 102 -4.47 7.93 -5.20
N ILE A 103 -3.78 9.07 -5.19
CA ILE A 103 -4.32 10.37 -5.55
C ILE A 103 -3.67 10.80 -6.86
N THR A 104 -4.48 11.24 -7.83
CA THR A 104 -3.97 11.87 -9.06
C THR A 104 -4.07 13.37 -8.88
N LEU A 105 -2.92 14.05 -8.83
CA LEU A 105 -2.86 15.50 -8.73
C LEU A 105 -2.84 16.10 -10.13
N GLN A 106 -3.76 17.04 -10.37
CA GLN A 106 -3.79 17.86 -11.56
C GLN A 106 -2.68 18.93 -11.53
N PRO A 107 -2.23 19.44 -12.69
CA PRO A 107 -1.20 20.48 -12.74
C PRO A 107 -1.60 21.72 -11.91
N GLY A 108 -0.88 21.96 -10.80
CA GLY A 108 -1.14 23.07 -9.88
C GLY A 108 -1.81 22.67 -8.55
N GLU A 109 -2.24 21.42 -8.41
CA GLU A 109 -2.65 20.87 -7.12
C GLU A 109 -1.40 20.47 -6.30
N ALA A 110 -1.20 21.10 -5.15
CA ALA A 110 -0.19 20.71 -4.19
C ALA A 110 -0.83 19.75 -3.17
N MET A 111 -0.13 18.65 -2.85
CA MET A 111 -0.50 17.84 -1.69
C MET A 111 -0.22 18.66 -0.43
N PHE A 112 -1.27 19.13 0.24
CA PHE A 112 -1.17 19.52 1.64
C PHE A 112 -1.00 18.21 2.43
N LEU A 113 0.26 17.77 2.59
CA LEU A 113 0.61 16.81 3.62
C LEU A 113 0.23 17.48 4.94
N GLN A 114 -0.92 17.15 5.52
CA GLN A 114 -1.24 17.64 6.86
C GLN A 114 -0.05 17.25 7.74
N PRO A 115 0.68 18.21 8.33
CA PRO A 115 1.50 17.87 9.46
C PRO A 115 0.54 17.29 10.49
N GLU A 116 0.83 16.10 11.01
CA GLU A 116 0.22 15.68 12.28
C GLU A 116 0.28 16.89 13.22
N PRO A 117 -0.80 17.21 13.97
CA PRO A 117 -0.74 18.33 14.90
C PRO A 117 0.47 18.12 15.80
N PRO A 118 1.34 19.13 16.01
CA PRO A 118 2.34 19.05 17.06
C PRO A 118 1.56 18.95 18.38
N HIS A 119 1.39 17.71 18.85
CA HIS A 119 0.90 17.46 20.19
C HIS A 119 1.87 18.15 21.15
N ALA A 120 1.32 19.09 21.91
CA ALA A 120 1.96 19.95 22.90
C ALA A 120 2.78 21.14 22.36
N SER A 121 2.08 22.28 22.22
CA SER A 121 2.69 23.57 22.52
C SER A 121 2.40 23.92 23.99
N PHE A 122 3.47 24.18 24.72
CA PHE A 122 3.56 24.42 26.16
C PHE A 122 2.53 25.44 26.68
N GLN A 123 1.88 25.07 27.78
CA GLN A 123 1.11 26.00 28.61
C GLN A 123 2.12 26.82 29.43
N GLY A 124 2.29 28.09 29.06
CA GLY A 124 3.03 29.06 29.85
C GLY A 124 2.15 29.70 30.91
N THR A 125 2.65 29.69 32.14
CA THR A 125 2.58 30.82 33.08
C THR A 125 3.96 30.99 33.67
#